data_AF-A0A966UJQ4-F1
#
_entry.id   AF-A0A966UJQ4-F1
#
_cell.length_a   1.000
_cell.length_b   1.000
_cell.length_c   1.000
_cell.angle_alpha   90.00
_cell.angle_beta   90.00
_cell.angle_gamma   90.00
#
_symmetry.space_group_name_H-M   'P 1'
#
loop_
_entity.id
_entity.type
_entity.pdbx_description
1 polymer ?
#
loop_
_entity_poly.entity_id
_entity_poly.type
_entity_poly.pdbx_seq_one_letter_code
_entity_poly.pdbx_strand_id
1 'polypeptide(L)'
;MTSTARRRRGAFSLVVTLAIVVTACGSDETTPSSTGPLGTVAGVGILPDDSGSSSDPADPNTGSLPGGRQLTVGEVADGNRVLFIGDSIFAALSRRFGGIGCDLLVPLGWQVSIEGERGKPINLGLDIIDKKLPQGFDAAVLFLGTNYGRDQAKYRDMLREILDTLAPRPVIILTATEFKPYIAEVNQVILEEVAARDNLWLLDWRSISKQPGLLWKDGIHPVAAGNEVLMARIIELLGSAPAPATGKCLPSEFTNDAPLTNLPPVASTTTDPNATTTTDPNATTTNPSVTTSLAPPPSGSSTVPGSTTSPST
;
A
#
# COMPACT_ATOMS: atom_id res chain seq x y z
N MET A 1 27.26 -62.23 28.81
CA MET A 1 26.06 -62.81 29.43
C MET A 1 24.88 -61.94 29.01
N THR A 2 24.22 -62.30 27.89
CA THR A 2 22.84 -62.85 27.82
C THR A 2 21.79 -61.84 28.33
N SER A 3 20.72 -61.44 27.64
CA SER A 3 19.95 -62.05 26.55
C SER A 3 19.04 -61.01 25.89
N THR A 4 18.80 -61.24 24.61
CA THR A 4 17.77 -60.74 23.69
C THR A 4 16.33 -60.55 24.21
N ALA A 5 15.59 -59.59 23.64
CA ALA A 5 14.21 -59.81 23.17
C ALA A 5 13.79 -58.79 22.09
N ARG A 6 13.43 -59.33 20.92
CA ARG A 6 12.86 -58.68 19.73
C ARG A 6 11.34 -58.84 19.81
N ARG A 7 10.54 -57.80 19.48
CA ARG A 7 9.18 -58.04 18.95
C ARG A 7 8.80 -57.03 17.88
N ARG A 8 8.43 -57.62 16.73
CA ARG A 8 7.86 -57.04 15.50
C ARG A 8 6.35 -56.84 15.66
N ARG A 9 5.79 -56.16 14.63
CA ARG A 9 4.40 -56.17 14.09
C ARG A 9 3.63 -54.89 14.44
N GLY A 10 2.96 -54.20 13.53
CA GLY A 10 2.69 -54.46 12.12
C GLY A 10 2.01 -53.24 11.48
N ALA A 11 2.18 -53.11 10.17
CA ALA A 11 1.52 -52.13 9.32
C ALA A 11 0.04 -52.49 9.09
N PHE A 12 -0.83 -51.50 9.03
CA PHE A 12 -2.11 -51.56 8.32
C PHE A 12 -2.38 -50.22 7.64
N SER A 13 -2.16 -50.18 6.33
CA SER A 13 -2.73 -49.17 5.43
C SER A 13 -4.21 -49.49 5.20
N LEU A 14 -5.08 -48.49 5.28
CA LEU A 14 -6.42 -48.58 4.71
C LEU A 14 -6.57 -47.47 3.66
N VAL A 15 -6.50 -47.88 2.40
CA VAL A 15 -6.86 -47.07 1.23
C VAL A 15 -8.33 -47.37 0.94
N VAL A 16 -9.18 -46.34 0.92
CA VAL A 16 -10.56 -46.44 0.44
C VAL A 16 -10.63 -45.69 -0.89
N THR A 17 -10.62 -46.45 -1.97
CA THR A 17 -10.90 -46.00 -3.33
C THR A 17 -12.40 -46.13 -3.58
N LEU A 18 -13.09 -45.02 -3.83
CA LEU A 18 -14.48 -45.03 -4.31
C LEU A 18 -14.49 -44.68 -5.79
N ALA A 19 -14.73 -45.67 -6.64
CA ALA A 19 -14.98 -45.51 -8.06
C ALA A 19 -16.50 -45.41 -8.28
N ILE A 20 -16.94 -44.34 -8.95
CA ILE A 20 -18.30 -44.22 -9.49
C ILE A 20 -18.17 -44.26 -11.01
N VAL A 21 -18.69 -45.32 -11.61
CA VAL A 21 -18.93 -45.47 -13.05
C VAL A 21 -20.44 -45.42 -13.23
N VAL A 22 -20.94 -44.46 -14.02
CA VAL A 22 -22.26 -44.57 -14.65
C VAL A 22 -22.12 -44.22 -16.12
N THR A 23 -22.67 -45.12 -16.92
CA THR A 23 -22.59 -45.32 -18.36
C THR A 23 -23.52 -44.37 -19.15
N ALA A 24 -23.17 -44.20 -20.42
CA ALA A 24 -23.78 -43.32 -21.41
C ALA A 24 -25.05 -43.87 -22.11
N CYS A 25 -25.82 -42.94 -22.70
CA CYS A 25 -26.59 -43.02 -23.97
C CYS A 25 -26.87 -41.54 -24.34
N GLY A 26 -26.64 -40.96 -25.52
CA GLY A 26 -26.34 -41.46 -26.85
C GLY A 26 -27.41 -40.95 -27.82
N SER A 27 -27.11 -39.91 -28.63
CA SER A 27 -27.62 -39.72 -30.00
C SER A 27 -27.13 -38.38 -30.60
N ASP A 28 -26.42 -38.50 -31.73
CA ASP A 28 -26.04 -37.43 -32.66
C ASP A 28 -27.26 -36.91 -33.44
N GLU A 29 -27.38 -35.59 -33.61
CA GLU A 29 -28.04 -35.00 -34.79
C GLU A 29 -27.32 -33.72 -35.24
N THR A 30 -26.76 -33.84 -36.44
CA THR A 30 -26.48 -32.88 -37.52
C THR A 30 -26.80 -31.38 -37.30
N THR A 31 -25.81 -30.54 -37.57
CA THR A 31 -25.93 -29.08 -37.72
C THR A 31 -26.92 -28.67 -38.83
N PRO A 32 -27.50 -27.46 -38.70
CA PRO A 32 -27.11 -26.44 -39.66
C PRO A 32 -26.78 -25.10 -38.98
N SER A 33 -25.80 -24.40 -39.57
CA SER A 33 -25.47 -23.01 -39.28
C SER A 33 -26.71 -22.12 -39.40
N SER A 34 -27.00 -21.33 -38.36
CA SER A 34 -27.92 -20.20 -38.45
C SER A 34 -27.29 -18.98 -37.76
N THR A 35 -26.91 -18.04 -38.60
CA THR A 35 -26.54 -16.67 -38.28
C THR A 35 -27.82 -15.91 -37.87
N GLY A 36 -27.92 -15.42 -36.64
CA GLY A 36 -29.07 -14.61 -36.18
C GLY A 36 -29.01 -14.24 -34.70
N PRO A 37 -29.60 -13.11 -34.27
CA PRO A 37 -28.90 -12.12 -33.45
C PRO A 37 -29.10 -12.24 -31.92
N LEU A 38 -28.21 -11.54 -31.22
CA LEU A 38 -28.18 -11.26 -29.78
C LEU A 38 -29.58 -11.03 -29.18
N GLY A 39 -29.86 -11.74 -28.10
CA GLY A 39 -31.06 -11.57 -27.29
C GLY A 39 -31.21 -10.13 -26.82
N THR A 40 -32.28 -9.47 -27.27
CA THR A 40 -32.72 -8.20 -26.72
C THR A 40 -33.85 -8.49 -25.73
N VAL A 41 -33.65 -8.09 -24.47
CA VAL A 41 -34.73 -8.06 -23.47
C VAL A 41 -35.67 -6.92 -23.83
N ALA A 42 -36.97 -7.22 -23.95
CA ALA A 42 -37.99 -6.23 -24.27
C ALA A 42 -38.11 -5.18 -23.15
N GLY A 43 -37.94 -3.89 -23.48
CA GLY A 43 -38.25 -2.78 -22.55
C GLY A 43 -37.24 -1.65 -22.41
N VAL A 44 -36.17 -1.61 -23.21
CA VAL A 44 -35.24 -0.47 -23.24
C VAL A 44 -35.09 0.02 -24.68
N GLY A 45 -35.36 1.30 -24.91
CA GLY A 45 -35.32 1.91 -26.24
C GLY A 45 -33.93 1.85 -26.87
N ILE A 46 -33.92 1.80 -28.20
CA ILE A 46 -32.72 1.88 -29.03
C ILE A 46 -32.10 3.28 -28.84
N LEU A 47 -30.89 3.33 -28.29
CA LEU A 47 -30.06 4.54 -28.27
C LEU A 47 -29.49 4.76 -29.69
N PRO A 48 -29.51 6.00 -30.23
CA PRO A 48 -28.90 6.28 -31.52
C PRO A 48 -27.37 6.07 -31.50
N ASP A 49 -26.84 5.56 -32.60
CA ASP A 49 -25.41 5.38 -32.85
C ASP A 49 -24.69 6.74 -32.89
N ASP A 50 -24.12 7.17 -31.78
CA ASP A 50 -23.12 8.24 -31.78
C ASP A 50 -21.77 7.67 -32.23
N SER A 51 -21.58 7.63 -33.55
CA SER A 51 -20.27 7.52 -34.18
C SER A 51 -19.51 8.84 -33.99
N GLY A 52 -18.93 9.01 -32.80
CA GLY A 52 -18.06 10.12 -32.45
C GLY A 52 -16.79 9.59 -31.81
N SER A 53 -15.87 9.05 -32.62
CA SER A 53 -14.52 8.70 -32.17
C SER A 53 -13.76 9.97 -31.79
N SER A 54 -13.91 10.43 -30.56
CA SER A 54 -12.86 11.20 -29.90
C SER A 54 -11.72 10.21 -29.67
N SER A 55 -10.68 10.32 -30.48
CA SER A 55 -9.39 9.67 -30.23
C SER A 55 -8.84 10.21 -28.92
N ASP A 56 -9.09 9.50 -27.81
CA ASP A 56 -8.28 9.62 -26.61
C ASP A 56 -6.83 9.28 -27.01
N PRO A 57 -5.83 10.05 -26.55
CA PRO A 57 -4.45 9.67 -26.78
C PRO A 57 -4.21 8.32 -26.11
N ALA A 58 -3.80 7.34 -26.91
CA ALA A 58 -3.42 6.01 -26.45
C ALA A 58 -2.46 6.12 -25.26
N ASP A 59 -2.82 5.45 -24.18
CA ASP A 59 -1.96 5.23 -23.01
C ASP A 59 -0.67 4.52 -23.46
N PRO A 60 0.52 5.10 -23.26
CA PRO A 60 1.75 4.46 -23.68
C PRO A 60 2.14 3.39 -22.66
N ASN A 61 2.27 2.16 -23.16
CA ASN A 61 3.03 1.07 -22.56
C ASN A 61 2.54 0.45 -21.26
N THR A 62 1.73 -0.60 -21.43
CA THR A 62 1.98 -1.89 -20.76
C THR A 62 1.37 -2.98 -21.64
N GLY A 63 2.01 -4.15 -21.73
CA GLY A 63 1.61 -5.24 -22.64
C GLY A 63 0.11 -5.50 -22.61
N SER A 64 -0.61 -4.96 -23.60
CA SER A 64 -2.04 -5.11 -23.71
C SER A 64 -2.33 -6.50 -24.26
N LEU A 65 -2.99 -7.33 -23.45
CA LEU A 65 -3.58 -8.56 -23.94
C LEU A 65 -4.70 -8.24 -24.96
N PRO A 66 -5.07 -9.21 -25.83
CA PRO A 66 -6.29 -9.09 -26.63
C PRO A 66 -7.48 -8.79 -25.71
N GLY A 67 -8.09 -7.61 -25.86
CA GLY A 67 -9.17 -7.12 -25.00
C GLY A 67 -8.83 -5.90 -24.13
N GLY A 68 -7.61 -5.35 -24.22
CA GLY A 68 -7.27 -4.03 -23.62
C GLY A 68 -7.14 -4.02 -22.09
N ARG A 69 -7.08 -5.19 -21.45
CA ARG A 69 -6.82 -5.29 -20.00
C ARG A 69 -5.32 -5.15 -19.72
N GLN A 70 -4.97 -4.27 -18.78
CA GLN A 70 -3.61 -4.17 -18.24
C GLN A 70 -3.24 -5.43 -17.45
N LEU A 71 -2.03 -5.96 -17.65
CA LEU A 71 -1.50 -7.06 -16.85
C LEU A 71 -1.30 -6.59 -15.40
N THR A 72 -1.54 -7.48 -14.45
CA THR A 72 -1.18 -7.29 -13.03
C THR A 72 0.31 -7.54 -12.82
N VAL A 73 0.87 -7.02 -11.73
CA VAL A 73 2.28 -7.27 -11.37
C VAL A 73 2.56 -8.77 -11.19
N GLY A 74 1.63 -9.52 -10.61
CA GLY A 74 1.74 -10.97 -10.43
C GLY A 74 1.75 -11.75 -11.75
N GLU A 75 1.22 -11.20 -12.85
CA GLU A 75 1.31 -11.82 -14.18
C GLU A 75 2.68 -11.63 -14.84
N VAL A 76 3.48 -10.67 -14.39
CA VAL A 76 4.78 -10.31 -14.99
C VAL A 76 5.99 -10.49 -14.05
N ALA A 77 5.77 -10.70 -12.75
CA ALA A 77 6.84 -10.91 -11.79
C ALA A 77 7.49 -12.28 -11.96
N ASP A 78 8.81 -12.35 -11.77
CA ASP A 78 9.60 -13.59 -11.89
C ASP A 78 9.38 -14.56 -10.71
N GLY A 79 8.76 -14.10 -9.63
CA GLY A 79 8.58 -14.87 -8.40
C GLY A 79 7.57 -14.24 -7.44
N ASN A 80 7.44 -14.82 -6.26
CA ASN A 80 6.39 -14.50 -5.31
C ASN A 80 6.83 -13.60 -4.16
N ARG A 81 7.99 -12.92 -4.23
CA ARG A 81 8.47 -12.04 -3.16
C ARG A 81 8.19 -10.58 -3.48
N VAL A 82 7.34 -9.92 -2.68
CA VAL A 82 7.00 -8.50 -2.86
C VAL A 82 7.54 -7.66 -1.70
N LEU A 83 8.22 -6.56 -2.06
CA LEU A 83 8.78 -5.58 -1.14
C LEU A 83 7.91 -4.32 -1.13
N PHE A 84 7.30 -4.01 0.01
CA PHE A 84 6.62 -2.74 0.22
C PHE A 84 7.64 -1.76 0.83
N ILE A 85 7.82 -0.62 0.19
CA ILE A 85 8.75 0.45 0.53
C ILE A 85 7.91 1.69 0.81
N GLY A 86 7.89 2.18 2.05
CA GLY A 86 7.09 3.36 2.35
C GLY A 86 7.42 4.05 3.66
N ASP A 87 6.56 4.98 4.05
CA ASP A 87 6.67 5.75 5.28
C ASP A 87 5.68 5.27 6.36
N SER A 88 5.12 6.19 7.17
CA SER A 88 4.12 5.88 8.20
C SER A 88 2.89 5.16 7.66
N ILE A 89 2.50 5.41 6.41
CA ILE A 89 1.30 4.78 5.83
C ILE A 89 1.54 3.28 5.64
N PHE A 90 2.67 2.88 5.04
CA PHE A 90 3.00 1.46 4.90
C PHE A 90 3.46 0.82 6.19
N ALA A 91 4.12 1.57 7.08
CA ALA A 91 4.38 1.11 8.44
C ALA A 91 3.09 0.59 9.10
N ALA A 92 1.99 1.34 9.00
CA ALA A 92 0.69 0.97 9.57
C ALA A 92 0.09 -0.34 9.02
N LEU A 93 0.47 -0.75 7.80
CA LEU A 93 0.02 -2.01 7.18
C LEU A 93 0.81 -3.23 7.68
N SER A 94 1.99 -3.00 8.27
CA SER A 94 2.87 -4.06 8.76
C SER A 94 2.31 -4.72 10.03
N ARG A 95 2.85 -5.89 10.38
CA ARG A 95 2.54 -6.60 11.63
C ARG A 95 2.81 -5.79 12.89
N ARG A 96 3.61 -4.72 12.78
CA ARG A 96 3.93 -3.82 13.90
C ARG A 96 2.69 -3.04 14.37
N PHE A 97 1.68 -2.89 13.51
CA PHE A 97 0.53 -2.02 13.74
C PHE A 97 -0.83 -2.62 13.31
N GLY A 98 -0.92 -3.94 13.18
CA GLY A 98 -2.19 -4.63 12.90
C GLY A 98 -2.08 -5.72 11.85
N GLY A 99 -1.13 -5.62 10.90
CA GLY A 99 -0.81 -6.71 9.99
C GLY A 99 -1.72 -6.89 8.78
N ILE A 100 -2.67 -5.98 8.53
CA ILE A 100 -3.64 -6.09 7.42
C ILE A 100 -3.00 -6.35 6.06
N GLY A 101 -1.81 -5.78 5.79
CA GLY A 101 -1.10 -6.01 4.54
C GLY A 101 -0.71 -7.49 4.36
N CYS A 102 -0.20 -8.13 5.42
CA CYS A 102 0.13 -9.54 5.38
C CYS A 102 -1.12 -10.43 5.37
N ASP A 103 -2.15 -10.08 6.14
CA ASP A 103 -3.38 -10.88 6.24
C ASP A 103 -4.08 -11.01 4.88
N LEU A 104 -4.00 -9.98 4.04
CA LEU A 104 -4.63 -9.98 2.72
C LEU A 104 -3.74 -10.56 1.61
N LEU A 105 -2.42 -10.39 1.69
CA LEU A 105 -1.50 -10.78 0.60
C LEU A 105 -0.95 -12.20 0.72
N VAL A 106 -0.79 -12.72 1.95
CA VAL A 106 -0.31 -14.10 2.15
C VAL A 106 -1.24 -15.13 1.54
N PRO A 107 -2.59 -15.02 1.67
CA PRO A 107 -3.52 -15.92 0.97
C PRO A 107 -3.44 -15.87 -0.56
N LEU A 108 -2.93 -14.76 -1.12
CA LEU A 108 -2.71 -14.58 -2.57
C LEU A 108 -1.36 -15.17 -3.04
N GLY A 109 -0.63 -15.88 -2.16
CA GLY A 109 0.62 -16.56 -2.47
C GLY A 109 1.88 -15.70 -2.30
N TRP A 110 1.75 -14.44 -1.90
CA TRP A 110 2.90 -13.53 -1.78
C TRP A 110 3.70 -13.75 -0.50
N GLN A 111 5.02 -13.75 -0.64
CA GLN A 111 5.98 -13.55 0.43
C GLN A 111 6.23 -12.05 0.59
N VAL A 112 5.69 -11.46 1.65
CA VAL A 112 5.57 -10.01 1.79
C VAL A 112 6.57 -9.49 2.81
N SER A 113 7.37 -8.50 2.44
CA SER A 113 8.12 -7.66 3.39
C SER A 113 7.54 -6.25 3.34
N ILE A 114 7.03 -5.77 4.47
CA ILE A 114 6.54 -4.40 4.60
C ILE A 114 7.57 -3.60 5.36
N GLU A 115 8.33 -2.80 4.62
CA GLU A 115 9.38 -1.93 5.13
C GLU A 115 8.92 -0.48 5.01
N GLY A 116 8.60 0.09 6.16
CA GLY A 116 8.31 1.50 6.26
C GLY A 116 8.44 1.97 7.68
N GLU A 117 8.86 3.22 7.84
CA GLU A 117 9.11 3.83 9.13
C GLU A 117 8.38 5.18 9.22
N ARG A 118 7.84 5.46 10.41
CA ARG A 118 7.06 6.67 10.64
C ARG A 118 7.91 7.93 10.46
N GLY A 119 7.38 8.89 9.69
CA GLY A 119 7.96 10.22 9.52
C GLY A 119 9.21 10.27 8.62
N LYS A 120 9.54 9.20 7.89
CA LYS A 120 10.73 9.19 7.05
C LYS A 120 10.50 9.84 5.68
N PRO A 121 11.50 10.58 5.16
CA PRO A 121 11.48 11.08 3.78
C PRO A 121 11.87 9.97 2.78
N ILE A 122 11.92 10.35 1.49
CA ILE A 122 12.24 9.44 0.39
C ILE A 122 13.58 8.70 0.52
N ASN A 123 14.57 9.26 1.23
CA ASN A 123 15.87 8.62 1.40
C ASN A 123 15.80 7.27 2.14
N LEU A 124 14.75 7.01 2.92
CA LEU A 124 14.50 5.68 3.49
C LEU A 124 14.39 4.62 2.38
N GLY A 125 13.85 4.97 1.21
CA GLY A 125 13.76 4.06 0.07
C GLY A 125 15.12 3.55 -0.37
N LEU A 126 16.15 4.41 -0.36
CA LEU A 126 17.53 4.04 -0.69
C LEU A 126 18.12 3.06 0.32
N ASP A 127 17.89 3.30 1.61
CA ASP A 127 18.34 2.39 2.67
C ASP A 127 17.63 1.01 2.56
N ILE A 128 16.33 1.02 2.26
CA ILE A 128 15.53 -0.19 2.08
C ILE A 128 16.01 -1.00 0.88
N ILE A 129 16.19 -0.39 -0.29
CA ILE A 129 16.60 -1.14 -1.49
C ILE A 129 18.01 -1.72 -1.33
N ASP A 130 18.96 -0.97 -0.77
CA ASP A 130 20.33 -1.44 -0.53
C ASP A 130 20.34 -2.69 0.34
N LYS A 131 19.54 -2.69 1.41
CA LYS A 131 19.49 -3.82 2.34
C LYS A 131 18.63 -4.98 1.86
N LYS A 132 17.49 -4.72 1.22
CA LYS A 132 16.44 -5.72 0.96
C LYS A 132 16.55 -6.33 -0.42
N LEU A 133 16.93 -5.59 -1.46
CA LEU A 133 16.98 -6.15 -2.82
C LEU A 133 17.95 -7.32 -2.99
N PRO A 134 19.15 -7.34 -2.35
CA PRO A 134 20.03 -8.52 -2.39
C PRO A 134 19.39 -9.79 -1.82
N GLN A 135 18.30 -9.66 -1.07
CA GLN A 135 17.56 -10.81 -0.54
C GLN A 135 16.67 -11.47 -1.61
N GLY A 136 16.57 -10.95 -2.83
CA GLY A 136 15.87 -11.58 -3.95
C GLY A 136 14.36 -11.33 -3.94
N PHE A 137 13.92 -10.08 -3.86
CA PHE A 137 12.53 -9.72 -4.14
C PHE A 137 12.26 -9.76 -5.65
N ASP A 138 11.00 -9.89 -6.05
CA ASP A 138 10.55 -10.09 -7.45
C ASP A 138 9.61 -8.97 -7.93
N ALA A 139 9.03 -8.23 -6.99
CA ALA A 139 8.17 -7.07 -7.23
C ALA A 139 8.33 -6.06 -6.09
N ALA A 140 7.97 -4.81 -6.35
CA ALA A 140 7.91 -3.78 -5.31
C ALA A 140 6.60 -2.98 -5.31
N VAL A 141 6.26 -2.44 -4.15
CA VAL A 141 5.21 -1.43 -3.99
C VAL A 141 5.84 -0.24 -3.29
N LEU A 142 5.83 0.93 -3.93
CA LEU A 142 6.52 2.12 -3.48
C LEU A 142 5.51 3.22 -3.12
N PHE A 143 5.54 3.66 -1.85
CA PHE A 143 4.75 4.78 -1.37
C PHE A 143 5.57 5.68 -0.43
N LEU A 144 6.35 6.58 -1.02
CA LEU A 144 7.14 7.60 -0.33
C LEU A 144 6.82 8.97 -0.94
N GLY A 145 6.73 10.01 -0.11
CA GLY A 145 6.44 11.37 -0.58
C GLY A 145 5.59 12.20 0.36
N THR A 146 4.98 11.59 1.38
CA THR A 146 4.19 12.29 2.38
C THR A 146 5.03 13.24 3.23
N ASN A 147 6.25 12.81 3.60
CA ASN A 147 7.23 13.60 4.36
C ASN A 147 8.15 14.39 3.42
N TYR A 148 7.56 15.16 2.52
CA TYR A 148 8.29 15.90 1.50
C TYR A 148 8.95 17.18 2.04
N GLY A 149 10.24 17.33 1.74
CA GLY A 149 11.09 18.44 2.18
C GLY A 149 10.97 19.73 1.37
N ARG A 150 10.05 19.82 0.39
CA ARG A 150 9.88 20.97 -0.52
C ARG A 150 11.11 21.24 -1.41
N ASP A 151 11.73 20.16 -1.84
CA ASP A 151 12.85 20.17 -2.78
C ASP A 151 12.57 19.16 -3.89
N GLN A 152 11.96 19.64 -4.98
CA GLN A 152 11.44 18.79 -6.04
C GLN A 152 12.59 18.10 -6.79
N ALA A 153 13.71 18.80 -6.98
CA ALA A 153 14.89 18.26 -7.63
C ALA A 153 15.48 17.11 -6.80
N LYS A 154 15.67 17.32 -5.49
CA LYS A 154 16.15 16.25 -4.61
C LYS A 154 15.20 15.06 -4.55
N TYR A 155 13.89 15.31 -4.48
CA TYR A 155 12.90 14.24 -4.48
C TYR A 155 12.96 13.43 -5.80
N ARG A 156 13.05 14.12 -6.94
CA ARG A 156 13.19 13.50 -8.26
C ARG A 156 14.44 12.66 -8.38
N ASP A 157 15.59 13.19 -7.98
CA ASP A 157 16.86 12.46 -8.10
C ASP A 157 16.84 11.19 -7.24
N MET A 158 16.34 11.28 -6.00
CA MET A 158 16.19 10.11 -5.13
C MET A 158 15.16 9.11 -5.64
N LEU A 159 14.02 9.57 -6.19
CA LEU A 159 13.02 8.67 -6.77
C LEU A 159 13.60 7.92 -7.96
N ARG A 160 14.33 8.61 -8.85
CA ARG A 160 14.99 7.98 -10.00
C ARG A 160 15.98 6.93 -9.57
N GLU A 161 16.83 7.23 -8.60
CA GLU A 161 17.80 6.27 -8.07
C GLU A 161 17.13 5.01 -7.51
N ILE A 162 16.02 5.17 -6.77
CA ILE A 162 15.20 4.04 -6.29
C ILE A 162 14.67 3.22 -7.47
N LEU A 163 14.04 3.87 -8.44
CA LEU A 163 13.40 3.20 -9.57
C LEU A 163 14.40 2.56 -10.53
N ASP A 164 15.58 3.15 -10.73
CA ASP A 164 16.68 2.60 -11.52
C ASP A 164 17.24 1.33 -10.89
N THR A 165 17.38 1.33 -9.56
CA THR A 165 17.83 0.14 -8.81
C THR A 165 16.77 -0.97 -8.82
N LEU A 166 15.48 -0.61 -8.82
CA LEU A 166 14.40 -1.57 -8.92
C LEU A 166 14.28 -2.15 -10.34
N ALA A 167 14.60 -1.40 -11.39
CA ALA A 167 14.49 -1.87 -12.77
C ALA A 167 15.34 -3.15 -13.03
N PRO A 168 14.85 -4.09 -13.86
CA PRO A 168 13.60 -4.08 -14.64
C PRO A 168 12.36 -4.60 -13.87
N ARG A 169 12.47 -4.77 -12.56
CA ARG A 169 11.44 -5.43 -11.72
C ARG A 169 10.12 -4.65 -11.74
N PRO A 170 8.95 -5.31 -11.74
CA PRO A 170 7.67 -4.62 -11.74
C PRO A 170 7.42 -3.88 -10.42
N VAL A 171 6.97 -2.63 -10.50
CA VAL A 171 6.73 -1.77 -9.34
C VAL A 171 5.35 -1.12 -9.41
N ILE A 172 4.57 -1.25 -8.33
CA ILE A 172 3.40 -0.39 -8.12
C ILE A 172 3.89 0.88 -7.42
N ILE A 173 3.62 2.05 -7.98
CA ILE A 173 3.96 3.36 -7.37
C ILE A 173 2.69 4.14 -7.06
N LEU A 174 2.63 4.72 -5.85
CA LEU A 174 1.46 5.43 -5.35
C LEU A 174 1.69 6.95 -5.36
N THR A 175 0.69 7.71 -5.81
CA THR A 175 0.66 9.18 -5.59
C THR A 175 0.38 9.52 -4.13
N ALA A 176 0.84 10.68 -3.66
CA ALA A 176 0.57 11.17 -2.31
C ALA A 176 -0.71 12.02 -2.25
N THR A 177 -1.45 11.93 -1.14
CA THR A 177 -2.58 12.84 -0.87
C THR A 177 -2.09 14.29 -0.86
N GLU A 178 -2.76 15.18 -1.59
CA GLU A 178 -2.40 16.61 -1.66
C GLU A 178 -2.96 17.40 -0.46
N PHE A 179 -2.54 17.04 0.75
CA PHE A 179 -2.96 17.71 2.00
C PHE A 179 -2.41 19.14 2.12
N LYS A 180 -1.41 19.49 1.30
CA LYS A 180 -0.84 20.84 1.14
C LYS A 180 -0.49 21.07 -0.33
N PRO A 181 -0.52 22.33 -0.83
CA PRO A 181 -0.30 22.63 -2.25
C PRO A 181 1.03 22.11 -2.81
N TYR A 182 2.10 22.18 -2.02
CA TYR A 182 3.43 21.75 -2.47
C TYR A 182 3.56 20.23 -2.65
N ILE A 183 2.60 19.42 -2.18
CA ILE A 183 2.61 17.97 -2.45
C ILE A 183 2.29 17.67 -3.92
N ALA A 184 1.68 18.61 -4.66
CA ALA A 184 1.49 18.46 -6.10
C ALA A 184 2.82 18.26 -6.85
N GLU A 185 3.93 18.82 -6.33
CA GLU A 185 5.27 18.63 -6.91
C GLU A 185 5.75 17.17 -6.82
N VAL A 186 5.42 16.47 -5.73
CA VAL A 186 5.71 15.04 -5.54
C VAL A 186 4.95 14.21 -6.57
N ASN A 187 3.64 14.48 -6.71
CA ASN A 187 2.79 13.76 -7.65
C ASN A 187 3.20 14.02 -9.09
N GLN A 188 3.60 15.26 -9.42
CA GLN A 188 4.13 15.59 -10.73
C GLN A 188 5.35 14.71 -11.06
N VAL A 189 6.32 14.62 -10.16
CA VAL A 189 7.52 13.79 -10.37
C VAL A 189 7.14 12.31 -10.55
N ILE A 190 6.22 11.79 -9.74
CA ILE A 190 5.75 10.40 -9.87
C ILE A 190 5.13 10.14 -11.24
N LEU A 191 4.23 11.03 -11.70
CA LEU A 191 3.55 10.89 -12.98
C LEU A 191 4.53 10.96 -14.16
N GLU A 192 5.56 11.80 -14.06
CA GLU A 192 6.62 11.88 -15.07
C GLU A 192 7.45 10.60 -15.14
N GLU A 193 7.76 9.95 -14.01
CA GLU A 193 8.48 8.67 -14.00
C GLU A 193 7.61 7.51 -14.52
N VAL A 194 6.31 7.49 -14.20
CA VAL A 194 5.36 6.51 -14.76
C VAL A 194 5.28 6.62 -16.28
N ALA A 195 5.20 7.85 -16.82
CA ALA A 195 5.17 8.06 -18.27
C ALA A 195 6.47 7.66 -18.98
N ALA A 196 7.58 7.51 -18.24
CA ALA A 196 8.91 7.24 -18.79
C ALA A 196 9.35 5.77 -18.66
N ARG A 197 8.60 4.92 -17.94
CA ARG A 197 9.05 3.58 -17.56
C ARG A 197 7.94 2.53 -17.73
N ASP A 198 8.25 1.47 -18.47
CA ASP A 198 7.28 0.40 -18.79
C ASP A 198 7.05 -0.59 -17.63
N ASN A 199 7.90 -0.58 -16.61
CA ASN A 199 7.82 -1.48 -15.45
C ASN A 199 7.07 -0.87 -14.26
N LEU A 200 6.32 0.23 -14.46
CA LEU A 200 5.57 0.91 -13.42
C LEU A 200 4.05 0.79 -13.58
N TRP A 201 3.38 0.47 -12.49
CA TRP A 201 1.93 0.52 -12.34
C TRP A 201 1.56 1.67 -11.42
N LEU A 202 0.77 2.62 -11.91
CA LEU A 202 0.32 3.75 -11.10
C LEU A 202 -0.94 3.40 -10.30
N LEU A 203 -0.89 3.65 -9.00
CA LEU A 203 -2.07 3.73 -8.15
C LEU A 203 -2.28 5.19 -7.73
N ASP A 204 -3.30 5.85 -8.29
CA ASP A 204 -3.60 7.26 -8.00
C ASP A 204 -4.30 7.44 -6.63
N TRP A 205 -3.58 7.17 -5.55
CA TRP A 205 -4.07 7.33 -4.18
C TRP A 205 -4.48 8.78 -3.88
N ARG A 206 -3.82 9.79 -4.47
CA ARG A 206 -4.24 11.20 -4.40
C ARG A 206 -5.71 11.39 -4.78
N SER A 207 -6.21 10.68 -5.79
CA SER A 207 -7.62 10.75 -6.20
C SER A 207 -8.51 9.97 -5.25
N ILE A 208 -8.12 8.73 -4.92
CA ILE A 208 -8.90 7.82 -4.06
C ILE A 208 -9.08 8.40 -2.65
N SER A 209 -8.04 8.99 -2.08
CA SER A 209 -8.00 9.48 -0.70
C SER A 209 -8.91 10.68 -0.44
N LYS A 210 -9.47 11.31 -1.49
CA LYS A 210 -10.48 12.38 -1.40
C LYS A 210 -11.84 11.87 -0.94
N GLN A 211 -12.08 10.55 -1.00
CA GLN A 211 -13.35 9.98 -0.55
C GLN A 211 -13.58 10.26 0.95
N PRO A 212 -14.78 10.71 1.34
CA PRO A 212 -15.08 11.00 2.74
C PRO A 212 -14.86 9.78 3.64
N GLY A 213 -14.20 10.00 4.78
CA GLY A 213 -14.03 8.98 5.81
C GLY A 213 -12.84 8.04 5.61
N LEU A 214 -12.04 8.18 4.55
CA LEU A 214 -10.84 7.35 4.36
C LEU A 214 -9.64 7.81 5.17
N LEU A 215 -9.54 9.12 5.47
CA LEU A 215 -8.39 9.70 6.16
C LEU A 215 -8.73 10.18 7.56
N TRP A 216 -7.72 10.17 8.44
CA TRP A 216 -7.77 10.85 9.72
C TRP A 216 -7.93 12.36 9.54
N LYS A 217 -8.18 13.06 10.66
CA LYS A 217 -8.32 14.53 10.68
C LYS A 217 -7.08 15.28 10.17
N ASP A 218 -5.93 14.62 10.12
CA ASP A 218 -4.70 15.20 9.55
C ASP A 218 -4.72 15.29 8.01
N GLY A 219 -5.68 14.62 7.35
CA GLY A 219 -5.80 14.59 5.90
C GLY A 219 -4.70 13.81 5.20
N ILE A 220 -3.98 12.95 5.93
CA ILE A 220 -2.79 12.23 5.45
C ILE A 220 -2.96 10.74 5.67
N HIS A 221 -3.14 10.34 6.92
CA HIS A 221 -3.07 8.94 7.30
C HIS A 221 -4.42 8.27 7.07
N PRO A 222 -4.47 7.08 6.45
CA PRO A 222 -5.72 6.35 6.35
C PRO A 222 -6.23 5.92 7.74
N VAL A 223 -7.55 5.96 7.93
CA VAL A 223 -8.20 5.23 9.04
C VAL A 223 -8.26 3.73 8.71
N ALA A 224 -8.82 2.90 9.59
CA ALA A 224 -8.97 1.46 9.34
C ALA A 224 -9.65 1.15 7.99
N ALA A 225 -10.82 1.76 7.73
CA ALA A 225 -11.51 1.64 6.45
C ALA A 225 -10.68 2.19 5.26
N GLY A 226 -9.88 3.24 5.49
CA GLY A 226 -8.94 3.75 4.50
C GLY A 226 -7.82 2.76 4.16
N ASN A 227 -7.29 2.04 5.15
CA ASN A 227 -6.30 0.98 4.93
C ASN A 227 -6.89 -0.22 4.18
N GLU A 228 -8.15 -0.57 4.44
CA GLU A 228 -8.86 -1.60 3.67
C GLU A 228 -8.99 -1.20 2.20
N VAL A 229 -9.40 0.04 1.92
CA VAL A 229 -9.48 0.56 0.54
C VAL A 229 -8.11 0.62 -0.11
N LEU A 230 -7.09 1.11 0.59
CA LEU A 230 -5.71 1.15 0.10
C LEU A 230 -5.23 -0.25 -0.30
N MET A 231 -5.41 -1.24 0.57
CA MET A 231 -4.99 -2.62 0.29
C MET A 231 -5.78 -3.24 -0.85
N ALA A 232 -7.10 -2.99 -0.95
CA ALA A 232 -7.90 -3.48 -2.06
C ALA A 232 -7.37 -2.98 -3.41
N ARG A 233 -7.02 -1.68 -3.50
CA ARG A 233 -6.46 -1.09 -4.73
C ARG A 233 -5.05 -1.59 -5.05
N ILE A 234 -4.23 -1.83 -4.04
CA ILE A 234 -2.92 -2.48 -4.24
C ILE A 234 -3.12 -3.91 -4.76
N ILE A 235 -4.07 -4.67 -4.21
CA ILE A 235 -4.36 -6.04 -4.64
C ILE A 235 -4.89 -6.08 -6.09
N GLU A 236 -5.72 -5.12 -6.49
CA GLU A 236 -6.21 -5.03 -7.88
C GLU A 236 -5.06 -4.93 -8.90
N LEU A 237 -4.01 -4.14 -8.60
CA LEU A 237 -2.84 -4.02 -9.47
C LEU A 237 -1.83 -5.14 -9.28
N LEU A 238 -1.69 -5.65 -8.05
CA LEU A 238 -0.70 -6.68 -7.71
C LEU A 238 -1.12 -8.06 -8.21
N GLY A 239 -2.40 -8.41 -8.09
CA GLY A 239 -2.90 -9.73 -8.43
C GLY A 239 -2.41 -10.85 -7.48
N SER A 240 -2.67 -12.10 -7.88
CA SER A 240 -2.11 -13.28 -7.22
C SER A 240 -0.64 -13.48 -7.59
N ALA A 241 0.15 -14.06 -6.70
CA ALA A 241 1.54 -14.39 -7.00
C ALA A 241 1.66 -15.45 -8.11
N PRO A 242 2.75 -15.47 -8.90
CA PRO A 242 3.02 -16.51 -9.89
C PRO A 242 2.96 -17.91 -9.28
N ALA A 243 2.20 -18.83 -9.88
CA ALA A 243 2.04 -20.19 -9.37
C ALA A 243 3.25 -21.09 -9.72
N PRO A 244 3.56 -22.12 -8.90
CA PRO A 244 3.00 -22.40 -7.57
C PRO A 244 3.70 -21.55 -6.49
N ALA A 245 2.93 -20.77 -5.72
CA ALA A 245 3.46 -19.90 -4.68
C ALA A 245 2.85 -20.20 -3.31
N THR A 246 3.69 -20.26 -2.28
CA THR A 246 3.26 -20.28 -0.88
C THR A 246 3.54 -18.91 -0.27
N GLY A 247 2.49 -18.24 0.20
CA GLY A 247 2.61 -16.93 0.82
C GLY A 247 3.28 -16.98 2.20
N LYS A 248 3.92 -15.89 2.59
CA LYS A 248 4.56 -15.75 3.90
C LYS A 248 4.71 -14.29 4.29
N CYS A 249 4.36 -13.95 5.52
CA CYS A 249 4.69 -12.64 6.06
C CYS A 249 6.14 -12.63 6.58
N LEU A 250 7.03 -11.90 5.90
CA LEU A 250 8.42 -11.71 6.30
C LEU A 250 8.52 -10.69 7.46
N PRO A 251 9.54 -10.78 8.33
CA PRO A 251 9.73 -9.80 9.39
C PRO A 251 10.15 -8.44 8.80
N SER A 252 9.59 -7.35 9.32
CA SER A 252 10.08 -5.99 9.03
C SER A 252 11.46 -5.81 9.67
N GLU A 253 12.38 -5.24 8.91
CA GLU A 253 13.74 -4.93 9.36
C GLU A 253 13.96 -3.43 9.59
N PHE A 254 13.08 -2.60 9.02
CA PHE A 254 13.03 -1.16 9.21
C PHE A 254 11.93 -0.83 10.23
N THR A 255 12.35 -0.45 11.44
CA THR A 255 11.49 -0.29 12.61
C THR A 255 11.79 0.97 13.43
N ASN A 256 12.67 1.84 12.95
CA ASN A 256 13.04 3.09 13.59
C ASN A 256 11.99 4.19 13.35
N ASP A 257 10.85 4.03 14.01
CA ASP A 257 9.74 4.98 13.93
C ASP A 257 10.02 6.25 14.72
N ALA A 258 9.65 7.40 14.15
CA ALA A 258 9.57 8.64 14.91
C ALA A 258 8.60 8.49 16.12
N PRO A 259 8.89 9.13 17.27
CA PRO A 259 8.02 9.10 18.46
C PRO A 259 6.57 9.52 18.17
N LEU A 260 5.61 9.08 19.00
CA LEU A 260 4.17 9.39 18.87
C LEU A 260 3.79 10.84 19.21
N THR A 261 4.73 11.77 19.27
CA THR A 261 4.43 13.18 19.49
C THR A 261 3.63 13.72 18.29
N ASN A 262 2.30 13.72 18.43
CA ASN A 262 1.24 14.23 17.55
C ASN A 262 0.60 13.27 16.51
N LEU A 263 0.52 11.95 16.76
CA LEU A 263 -0.31 11.04 15.93
C LEU A 263 -1.22 10.14 16.78
N PRO A 264 -2.42 9.75 16.28
CA PRO A 264 -3.37 8.94 17.03
C PRO A 264 -2.84 7.52 17.31
N PRO A 265 -3.34 6.86 18.38
CA PRO A 265 -3.01 5.48 18.65
C PRO A 265 -3.47 4.59 17.51
N VAL A 266 -2.62 3.65 17.14
CA VAL A 266 -3.01 2.50 16.32
C VAL A 266 -4.09 1.74 17.08
N ALA A 267 -5.20 1.40 16.42
CA ALA A 267 -6.27 0.64 17.04
C ALA A 267 -5.75 -0.74 17.48
N SER A 268 -5.38 -0.86 18.76
CA SER A 268 -5.10 -2.14 19.40
C SER A 268 -6.43 -2.75 19.82
N THR A 269 -7.00 -3.62 19.00
CA THR A 269 -7.99 -4.60 19.47
C THR A 269 -7.25 -5.74 20.15
N THR A 270 -6.99 -5.59 21.44
CA THR A 270 -6.60 -6.71 22.31
C THR A 270 -7.26 -6.54 23.68
N THR A 271 -8.52 -6.97 23.76
CA THR A 271 -9.08 -7.45 25.03
C THR A 271 -8.43 -8.81 25.31
N ASP A 272 -7.36 -8.82 26.10
CA ASP A 272 -6.89 -10.03 26.79
C ASP A 272 -7.59 -10.09 28.16
N PRO A 273 -8.45 -11.09 28.43
CA PRO A 273 -9.14 -11.21 29.72
C PRO A 273 -8.25 -11.78 30.84
N ASN A 274 -6.92 -11.94 30.65
CA ASN A 274 -6.06 -12.59 31.63
C ASN A 274 -4.84 -11.79 32.11
N ALA A 275 -4.87 -10.45 32.05
CA ALA A 275 -3.86 -9.62 32.69
C ALA A 275 -4.04 -9.62 34.22
N THR A 276 -3.48 -10.64 34.87
CA THR A 276 -3.33 -10.68 36.34
C THR A 276 -2.42 -9.54 36.77
N THR A 277 -2.93 -8.69 37.67
CA THR A 277 -2.27 -7.52 38.23
C THR A 277 -1.11 -7.96 39.13
N THR A 278 0.13 -7.82 38.66
CA THR A 278 1.30 -7.90 39.53
C THR A 278 1.69 -6.48 39.93
N THR A 279 1.29 -6.08 41.12
CA THR A 279 1.74 -4.83 41.76
C THR A 279 3.17 -5.00 42.25
N ASP A 280 4.12 -4.29 41.63
CA ASP A 280 5.49 -4.16 42.13
C ASP A 280 5.60 -2.89 42.99
N PRO A 281 5.92 -2.96 44.29
CA PRO A 281 5.90 -1.83 45.20
C PRO A 281 7.28 -1.16 45.27
N ASN A 282 7.74 -0.54 44.19
CA ASN A 282 8.93 0.31 44.29
C ASN A 282 9.04 1.40 43.21
N ALA A 283 8.03 2.25 43.10
CA ALA A 283 8.14 3.52 42.39
C ALA A 283 7.95 4.69 43.37
N THR A 284 9.06 5.14 43.93
CA THR A 284 9.14 6.39 44.69
C THR A 284 8.77 7.55 43.77
N THR A 285 7.67 8.22 44.09
CA THR A 285 7.16 9.41 43.43
C THR A 285 7.89 10.64 43.97
N THR A 286 8.65 11.33 43.11
CA THR A 286 9.02 12.74 43.32
C THR A 286 8.36 13.59 42.24
N ASN A 287 7.28 14.25 42.65
CA ASN A 287 6.53 15.22 41.87
C ASN A 287 7.13 16.62 42.08
N PRO A 288 7.49 17.41 41.06
CA PRO A 288 7.61 18.84 41.21
C PRO A 288 6.31 19.53 40.77
N SER A 289 5.68 20.18 41.74
CA SER A 289 4.54 21.09 41.58
C SER A 289 4.79 22.14 40.50
N VAL A 290 3.81 22.27 39.61
CA VAL A 290 3.64 23.39 38.68
C VAL A 290 3.43 24.68 39.49
N THR A 291 4.33 25.65 39.33
CA THR A 291 4.10 27.04 39.75
C THR A 291 3.90 27.89 38.50
N THR A 292 2.67 28.33 38.28
CA THR A 292 2.28 29.31 37.25
C THR A 292 2.75 30.70 37.66
N SER A 293 3.67 31.30 36.88
CA SER A 293 4.01 32.72 36.97
C SER A 293 3.37 33.46 35.79
N LEU A 294 2.30 34.21 36.09
CA LEU A 294 1.61 35.12 35.17
C LEU A 294 2.45 36.40 35.00
N ALA A 295 2.84 36.73 33.78
CA ALA A 295 3.40 38.04 33.42
C ALA A 295 2.25 39.00 33.03
N PRO A 296 2.26 40.28 33.47
CA PRO A 296 1.22 41.25 33.11
C PRO A 296 1.47 41.90 31.72
N PRO A 297 0.41 42.39 31.05
CA PRO A 297 0.49 42.99 29.72
C PRO A 297 1.06 44.43 29.75
N PRO A 298 1.79 44.87 28.70
CA PRO A 298 2.24 46.25 28.61
C PRO A 298 1.08 47.20 28.27
N SER A 299 0.93 48.23 29.11
CA SER A 299 0.03 49.36 28.90
C SER A 299 0.60 50.33 27.87
N GLY A 300 -0.26 50.82 26.98
CA GLY A 300 0.09 51.83 25.98
C GLY A 300 0.33 53.20 26.59
N SER A 301 1.17 53.99 25.91
CA SER A 301 1.20 55.44 26.06
C SER A 301 1.28 56.08 24.68
N SER A 302 0.27 56.90 24.39
CA SER A 302 0.13 57.71 23.20
C SER A 302 0.84 59.05 23.45
N THR A 303 1.71 59.48 22.54
CA THR A 303 2.18 60.88 22.44
C THR A 303 2.44 61.23 20.98
N VAL A 304 1.66 62.19 20.48
CA VAL A 304 1.88 63.00 19.27
C VAL A 304 2.64 64.27 19.69
N PRO A 305 3.67 64.72 18.97
CA PRO A 305 3.57 65.92 18.11
C PRO A 305 4.46 65.81 16.85
N GLY A 306 4.35 66.58 15.78
CA GLY A 306 3.57 67.76 15.43
C GLY A 306 4.03 68.18 14.02
N SER A 307 3.12 68.78 13.27
CA SER A 307 3.30 69.24 11.89
C SER A 307 4.18 70.48 11.82
N THR A 308 5.10 70.54 10.86
CA THR A 308 5.64 71.81 10.34
C THR A 308 5.93 71.71 8.85
N THR A 309 5.41 72.68 8.12
CA THR A 309 5.47 72.89 6.68
C THR A 309 6.51 73.94 6.30
N SER A 310 7.02 73.80 5.06
CA SER A 310 7.47 74.86 4.11
C SER A 310 8.90 75.42 4.22
N PRO A 311 9.44 76.09 3.15
CA PRO A 311 9.07 76.08 1.72
C PRO A 311 10.26 75.89 0.74
N SER A 312 9.92 75.81 -0.54
CA SER A 312 10.80 75.93 -1.71
C SER A 312 11.59 77.25 -1.78
N THR A 313 12.82 77.14 -2.29
CA THR A 313 13.46 78.02 -3.30
C THR A 313 14.45 77.18 -4.09
#